data_AF-K1YRN3-F1
#
_entry.id   AF-K1YRN3-F1
#
_cell.length_a   1.000
_cell.length_b   1.000
_cell.length_c   1.000
_cell.angle_alpha   90.00
_cell.angle_beta   90.00
_cell.angle_gamma   90.00
#
_symmetry.space_group_name_H-M   'P 1'
#
loop_
_entity.id
_entity.type
_entity.pdbx_description
1 polymer ?
#
loop_
_entity_poly.entity_id
_entity_poly.type
_entity_poly.pdbx_seq_one_letter_code
_entity_poly.pdbx_strand_id
1 'polypeptide(L)' 'DLWRKNNQDTFARKTNLTVIQLPFESTQAMAAMAKRNMDLVCNIEDGQIFLMCDETTLNIEPVVLLQSK' A
#
# COMPACT_ATOMS: atom_id res chain seq x y z
N ASP A 1 13.81 4.36 1.64
CA ASP A 1 15.07 3.58 1.49
C ASP A 1 15.83 3.28 2.77
N LEU A 2 16.21 4.27 3.58
CA LEU A 2 17.06 4.05 4.77
C LEU A 2 16.45 3.04 5.76
N TRP A 3 15.15 3.15 6.02
CA TRP A 3 14.44 2.20 6.88
C TRP A 3 14.58 0.75 6.40
N ARG A 4 14.39 0.49 5.10
CA ARG A 4 14.55 -0.87 4.56
C ARG A 4 15.96 -1.37 4.78
N LYS A 5 16.97 -0.55 4.42
CA LYS A 5 18.40 -0.87 4.57
C LYS A 5 18.76 -1.23 6.01
N ASN A 6 18.31 -0.44 6.98
CA ASN A 6 18.61 -0.66 8.40
C ASN A 6 17.97 -1.94 8.97
N ASN A 7 16.95 -2.49 8.31
CA ASN A 7 16.22 -3.65 8.81
C ASN A 7 16.44 -4.91 7.96
N GLN A 8 17.31 -4.88 6.93
CA GLN A 8 17.49 -5.99 5.99
C GLN A 8 17.88 -7.31 6.68
N ASP A 9 18.82 -7.27 7.62
CA ASP A 9 19.29 -8.47 8.33
C ASP A 9 18.20 -9.14 9.17
N THR A 10 17.32 -8.33 9.76
CA THR A 10 16.17 -8.82 10.54
C THR A 10 15.13 -9.43 9.61
N PHE A 11 14.84 -8.78 8.48
CA PHE A 11 13.87 -9.27 7.51
C PHE A 11 14.30 -10.58 6.86
N ALA A 12 15.59 -10.75 6.55
CA ALA A 12 16.14 -11.95 5.92
C ALA A 12 15.92 -13.24 6.73
N ARG A 13 15.77 -13.12 8.06
CA ARG A 13 15.54 -14.26 8.96
C ARG A 13 14.07 -14.68 9.06
N LYS A 14 13.14 -13.89 8.51
CA LYS A 14 11.70 -14.14 8.60
C LYS A 14 11.22 -14.79 7.30
N THR A 15 10.76 -16.03 7.40
CA THR A 15 10.32 -16.83 6.24
C THR A 15 8.91 -16.49 5.78
N ASN A 16 8.09 -15.91 6.65
CA ASN A 16 6.69 -15.56 6.41
C ASN A 16 6.43 -14.05 6.37
N LEU A 17 7.47 -13.24 6.10
CA LEU A 17 7.36 -11.79 6.07
C LEU A 17 7.18 -11.27 4.63
N THR A 18 6.17 -10.43 4.45
CA THR A 18 5.97 -9.63 3.23
C THR A 18 5.96 -8.16 3.62
N VAL A 19 6.70 -7.33 2.88
CA VAL A 19 6.80 -5.88 3.08
C VAL A 19 6.32 -5.20 1.80
N ILE A 20 5.27 -4.40 1.93
CA ILE A 20 4.66 -3.64 0.84
C ILE A 20 4.83 -2.16 1.16
N GLN A 21 5.28 -1.40 0.16
CA GLN A 21 5.36 0.05 0.24
C GLN A 21 4.27 0.65 -0.62
N LEU A 22 3.45 1.52 -0.03
CA LEU A 22 2.50 2.34 -0.78
C LEU A 22 3.19 3.63 -1.24
N PRO A 23 2.99 4.07 -2.49
CA PRO A 23 3.53 5.35 -2.95
C PRO A 23 3.03 6.51 -2.09
N PHE A 24 3.91 7.46 -1.80
CA PHE A 24 3.59 8.60 -0.93
C PHE A 24 2.38 9.38 -1.44
N GLU A 25 2.36 9.70 -2.74
CA GLU A 25 1.25 10.42 -3.39
C GLU A 25 -0.08 9.68 -3.22
N SER A 26 -0.10 8.36 -3.42
CA SER A 26 -1.28 7.54 -3.21
C SER A 26 -1.75 7.58 -1.75
N THR A 27 -0.84 7.49 -0.79
CA THR A 27 -1.22 7.56 0.64
C THR A 27 -1.74 8.94 1.04
N GLN A 28 -1.19 10.02 0.46
CA GLN A 28 -1.65 11.39 0.71
C GLN A 28 -3.05 11.62 0.13
N ALA A 29 -3.31 11.16 -1.09
CA ALA A 29 -4.63 11.21 -1.71
C ALA A 29 -5.65 10.38 -0.92
N MET A 30 -5.27 9.18 -0.48
CA MET A 30 -6.12 8.33 0.36
C MET A 30 -6.46 8.99 1.71
N ALA A 31 -5.49 9.68 2.32
CA ALA A 31 -5.74 10.42 3.56
C ALA A 31 -6.74 11.57 3.35
N ALA A 32 -6.72 12.24 2.19
CA ALA A 32 -7.70 13.28 1.84
C ALA A 32 -9.12 12.74 1.58
N MET A 33 -9.25 11.44 1.27
CA MET A 33 -10.56 10.78 1.11
C MET A 33 -11.25 10.48 2.45
N ALA A 34 -10.54 10.56 3.58
CA ALA A 34 -11.10 10.21 4.89
C ALA A 34 -12.23 11.18 5.30
N LYS A 35 -13.42 10.64 5.56
CA LYS A 35 -14.62 11.36 5.99
C LYS A 35 -15.29 10.63 7.16
N ARG A 36 -16.19 11.30 7.89
CA ARG A 36 -16.89 10.71 9.06
C ARG A 36 -17.69 9.46 8.70
N ASN A 37 -18.33 9.48 7.53
CA ASN A 37 -19.00 8.34 6.92
C ASN A 37 -18.36 8.14 5.55
N MET A 38 -18.04 6.90 5.21
CA MET A 38 -17.39 6.54 3.95
C MET A 38 -18.10 5.34 3.36
N ASP A 39 -18.42 5.42 2.08
CA ASP A 39 -18.79 4.27 1.27
C ASP A 39 -17.65 4.01 0.28
N LEU A 40 -16.96 2.89 0.47
CA LEU A 40 -15.74 2.56 -0.24
C LEU A 40 -15.97 1.37 -1.16
N VAL A 41 -15.63 1.54 -2.43
CA VAL A 41 -15.51 0.43 -3.38
C VAL A 41 -14.03 0.23 -3.67
N CYS A 42 -13.56 -1.00 -3.50
CA CYS A 42 -12.15 -1.35 -3.68
C CYS A 42 -12.06 -2.52 -4.68
N ASN A 43 -11.41 -2.26 -5.80
CA ASN A 43 -11.11 -3.28 -6.81
C ASN A 43 -9.60 -3.54 -6.83
N ILE A 44 -9.21 -4.81 -6.86
CA ILE A 44 -7.81 -5.24 -6.89
C ILE A 44 -7.61 -6.14 -8.10
N GLU A 45 -6.71 -5.75 -9.00
CA GLU A 45 -6.43 -6.47 -10.25
C GLU A 45 -4.95 -6.31 -10.60
N ASP A 46 -4.26 -7.41 -10.89
CA ASP A 46 -2.83 -7.43 -11.26
C ASP A 46 -1.90 -6.62 -10.34
N GLY A 47 -2.22 -6.59 -9.05
CA GLY A 47 -1.45 -5.86 -8.04
C GLY A 47 -1.73 -4.34 -8.01
N GLN A 48 -2.62 -3.84 -8.86
CA GLN A 48 -3.17 -2.49 -8.78
C GLN A 48 -4.40 -2.46 -7.88
N ILE A 49 -4.63 -1.33 -7.22
CA ILE A 49 -5.80 -1.12 -6.36
C ILE A 49 -6.51 0.15 -6.83
N PHE A 50 -7.75 -0.01 -7.29
CA PHE A 50 -8.65 1.11 -7.53
C PHE A 50 -9.57 1.28 -6.33
N LEU A 51 -9.37 2.38 -5.60
CA LEU A 51 -10.18 2.76 -4.46
C LEU A 51 -11.10 3.91 -4.85
N MET A 52 -12.41 3.73 -4.67
CA MET A 52 -13.43 4.72 -4.98
C MET A 52 -14.17 5.11 -3.71
N CYS A 53 -14.42 6.41 -3.55
CA CYS A 53 -15.25 6.98 -2.50
C CYS A 53 -16.01 8.17 -3.08
N ASP A 54 -17.34 8.11 -3.11
CA ASP A 54 -18.18 9.11 -3.77
C ASP A 54 -17.73 9.34 -5.25
N GLU A 55 -17.31 10.56 -5.59
CA GLU A 55 -16.81 10.95 -6.91
C GLU A 55 -15.28 10.80 -7.05
N THR A 56 -14.59 10.43 -5.97
CA THR A 56 -13.12 10.31 -5.96
C THR A 56 -12.71 8.89 -6.30
N THR A 57 -11.89 8.73 -7.35
CA THR A 57 -11.21 7.48 -7.68
C THR A 57 -9.71 7.64 -7.50
N LEU A 58 -9.10 6.70 -6.80
CA LEU A 58 -7.67 6.64 -6.53
C LEU A 58 -7.10 5.32 -7.05
N ASN A 59 -6.12 5.40 -7.95
CA ASN A 59 -5.28 4.26 -8.30
C ASN A 59 -4.08 4.19 -7.36
N ILE A 60 -3.81 3.01 -6.81
CA ILE A 60 -2.68 2.74 -5.92
C ILE A 60 -1.90 1.58 -6.53
N GLU A 61 -0.61 1.80 -6.73
CA GLU A 61 0.34 0.79 -7.23
C GLU A 61 1.34 0.46 -6.12
N PRO A 62 1.05 -0.55 -5.28
CA PRO A 62 1.93 -0.96 -4.20
C PRO A 62 3.23 -1.55 -4.76
N VAL A 63 4.35 -1.19 -4.14
CA VAL A 63 5.67 -1.76 -4.44
C VAL A 63 5.97 -2.84 -3.42
N VAL A 64 6.08 -4.09 -3.86
CA VAL A 64 6.52 -5.19 -3.01
C VAL A 64 8.04 -5.08 -2.78
N LEU A 65 8.44 -4.76 -1.55
CA LEU A 65 9.84 -4.60 -1.16
C LEU A 65 10.50 -5.90 -0.72
N LEU A 66 9.68 -6.83 -0.22
CA LEU A 66 10.02 -8.20 0.18
C LEU A 66 8.76 -9.04 0.11
N GLN A 67 8.86 -10.26 -0.39
CA GLN A 67 7.77 -11.23 -0.41
C GLN A 67 8.22 -12.49 0.32
N SER A 68 7.34 -13.06 1.14
CA SER A 68 7.59 -14.37 1.75
C SER A 68 7.79 -15.42 0.66
N LYS A 69 8.68 -16.39 0.93
CA LYS A 69 8.92 -17.53 0.04
C LYS A 69 7.77 -18.52 0.05
#